data_AF-A0A323UZV6-F1
#
_entry.id   AF-A0A323UZV6-F1
#
_cell.length_a   1.000
_cell.length_b   1.000
_cell.length_c   1.000
_cell.angle_alpha   90.00
_cell.angle_beta   90.00
_cell.angle_gamma   90.00
#
_symmetry.space_group_name_H-M   'P 1'
#
loop_
_entity.id
_entity.type
_entity.pdbx_description
1 polymer ?
#
loop_
_entity_poly.entity_id
_entity_poly.type
_entity_poly.pdbx_seq_one_letter_code
_entity_poly.pdbx_strand_id
1 'polypeptide(L)' 'MAWVELFSTDIGLLSLFTIGFVVVMGGYLYRFAKRHIAEDEQKARAAGQR' A
#
# COMPACT_ATOMS: atom_id res chain seq x y z
N MET A 1 -18.96 0.72 25.92
CA MET A 1 -19.39 1.02 24.55
C MET A 1 -18.30 1.83 23.82
N ALA A 2 -17.04 1.36 23.78
CA ALA A 2 -15.91 2.14 23.27
C ALA A 2 -15.72 2.05 21.73
N TRP A 3 -16.31 1.03 21.10
CA TRP A 3 -16.29 0.87 19.64
C TRP A 3 -17.07 1.99 18.94
N VAL A 4 -18.18 2.45 19.52
CA VAL A 4 -19.01 3.50 18.92
C VAL A 4 -18.34 4.87 19.04
N GLU A 5 -17.65 5.18 20.14
CA GLU A 5 -16.88 6.43 20.27
C GLU A 5 -15.70 6.52 19.30
N LEU A 6 -15.07 5.40 18.95
CA LEU A 6 -13.98 5.37 17.96
C LEU A 6 -14.47 5.54 16.50
N PHE A 7 -15.75 5.22 16.22
CA PHE A 7 -16.34 5.40 14.88
C PHE A 7 -17.22 6.66 14.77
N SER A 8 -17.75 7.19 15.89
CA SER A 8 -18.63 8.37 15.91
C SER A 8 -17.92 9.68 16.25
N THR A 9 -16.74 9.67 16.87
CA THR A 9 -15.99 10.91 17.17
C THR A 9 -15.17 11.34 15.96
N ASP A 10 -15.16 12.63 15.61
CA ASP A 10 -14.42 13.21 14.46
C ASP A 10 -12.95 12.75 14.37
N ILE A 11 -12.32 12.54 15.53
CA ILE A 11 -10.94 12.07 15.67
C ILE A 11 -10.77 10.62 15.18
N GLY A 12 -11.76 9.77 15.45
CA GLY A 12 -11.76 8.37 15.06
C GLY A 12 -11.82 8.21 13.55
N LEU A 13 -12.72 8.96 12.89
CA LEU A 13 -12.89 8.93 11.44
C LEU A 13 -11.64 9.47 10.71
N LEU A 14 -11.02 10.56 11.19
CA LEU A 14 -9.77 11.09 10.63
C LEU A 14 -8.59 10.11 10.79
N SER A 15 -8.48 9.43 11.93
CA SER A 15 -7.46 8.40 12.15
C SER A 15 -7.65 7.20 11.22
N LEU A 16 -8.90 6.75 11.05
CA LEU A 16 -9.24 5.64 10.17
C LEU A 16 -8.96 6.00 8.71
N PHE A 17 -9.25 7.25 8.32
CA PHE A 17 -8.92 7.79 7.01
C PHE A 17 -7.40 7.80 6.78
N THR A 18 -6.63 8.25 7.75
CA THR A 18 -5.17 8.28 7.68
C THR A 18 -4.59 6.87 7.55
N ILE A 19 -5.04 5.94 8.40
CA ILE A 19 -4.60 4.53 8.34
C ILE A 19 -4.98 3.92 6.99
N GLY A 20 -6.21 4.14 6.52
CA GLY A 20 -6.68 3.71 5.20
C GLY A 20 -5.82 4.28 4.07
N PHE A 21 -5.48 5.57 4.14
CA PHE A 21 -4.63 6.24 3.16
C PHE A 21 -3.22 5.63 3.12
N VAL A 22 -2.61 5.40 4.28
CA VAL A 22 -1.28 4.76 4.37
C VAL A 22 -1.31 3.33 3.81
N VAL A 23 -2.35 2.55 4.13
CA VAL A 23 -2.54 1.19 3.59
C VAL A 23 -2.71 1.21 2.08
N VAL A 24 -3.52 2.13 1.55
CA VAL A 24 -3.71 2.31 0.10
C VAL A 24 -2.39 2.70 -0.56
N MET A 25 -1.63 3.63 0.02
CA MET A 25 -0.34 4.08 -0.51
C MET A 25 0.69 2.94 -0.49
N GLY A 26 0.76 2.17 0.60
CA GLY A 26 1.62 0.99 0.71
C GLY A 26 1.23 -0.11 -0.28
N GLY A 27 -0.07 -0.39 -0.44
CA GLY A 27 -0.59 -1.34 -1.42
C GLY A 27 -0.36 -0.89 -2.87
N TYR A 28 -0.49 0.41 -3.14
CA TYR A 28 -0.18 0.99 -4.45
C TYR A 28 1.31 0.83 -4.77
N LEU A 29 2.19 1.12 -3.81
CA LEU A 29 3.63 0.93 -3.96
C LEU A 29 3.98 -0.54 -4.16
N TYR A 30 3.37 -1.47 -3.42
CA TYR A 30 3.56 -2.90 -3.61
C TYR A 30 3.10 -3.37 -4.99
N ARG A 31 1.94 -2.88 -5.46
CA ARG A 31 1.40 -3.20 -6.79
C ARG A 31 2.27 -2.60 -7.90
N PHE A 32 2.77 -1.38 -7.71
CA PHE A 32 3.67 -0.70 -8.63
C PHE A 32 5.03 -1.40 -8.69
N ALA A 33 5.63 -1.69 -7.54
CA ALA A 33 6.87 -2.44 -7.42
C ALA A 33 6.72 -3.84 -8.00
N LYS A 34 5.63 -4.56 -7.74
CA LYS A 34 5.39 -5.89 -8.34
C LYS A 34 5.23 -5.81 -9.86
N ARG A 35 4.60 -4.76 -10.38
CA ARG A 35 4.46 -4.54 -11.83
C ARG A 35 5.79 -4.12 -12.48
N HIS A 36 6.63 -3.35 -11.80
CA HIS A 36 7.97 -2.99 -12.29
C HIS A 36 9.01 -4.08 -12.10
N ILE A 37 8.98 -4.83 -10.99
CA ILE A 37 9.83 -6.01 -10.77
C ILE A 37 9.55 -7.07 -11.84
N ALA A 38 8.31 -7.21 -12.31
CA ALA A 38 8.02 -8.10 -13.44
C ALA A 38 8.67 -7.63 -14.76
N GLU A 39 8.98 -6.34 -14.91
CA GLU A 39 9.74 -5.79 -16.03
C GLU A 39 11.26 -5.88 -15.80
N ASP A 40 11.72 -5.67 -14.56
CA ASP A 40 13.13 -5.77 -14.18
C ASP A 40 13.62 -7.22 -14.08
N GLU A 41 12.79 -8.20 -13.71
CA GLU A 41 13.12 -9.62 -13.77
C GLU A 41 13.35 -10.07 -15.22
N GLN A 42 12.60 -9.52 -16.18
CA GLN A 42 12.82 -9.80 -17.60
C GLN A 42 14.13 -9.20 -18.09
N LYS A 43 14.46 -7.96 -17.68
CA LYS A 43 15.75 -7.33 -18.01
C LYS A 43 16.94 -7.97 -17.30
N ALA A 44 16.80 -8.35 -16.04
CA ALA A 44 17.84 -9.00 -15.26
C ALA A 44 18.15 -10.42 -15.76
N ARG A 45 17.14 -11.19 -16.19
CA ARG A 45 17.36 -12.49 -16.86
C ARG A 45 18.06 -12.34 -18.21
N ALA A 46 17.77 -11.28 -18.97
CA ALA A 46 18.45 -11.00 -20.23
C ALA A 46 19.89 -10.47 -20.05
N ALA A 47 20.17 -9.77 -18.95
CA ALA A 47 21.49 -9.25 -18.61
C ALA A 47 22.42 -10.30 -17.97
N GLY A 48 21.88 -11.30 -17.27
CA GLY A 48 22.65 -12.41 -16.69
C GLY A 48 23.00 -13.54 -17.67
N GLN A 49 22.68 -13.40 -18.96
CA GLN A 49 22.90 -14.41 -19.99
C GLN A 49 23.97 -14.02 -21.03
N ARG A 50 24.74 -12.95 -20.78
CA ARG A 50 25.86 -12.51 -21.62
C ARG A 50 27.19 -12.70 -20.92
#